data_AF-A0A382P1V4-F1
#
_entry.id   AF-A0A382P1V4-F1
#
_cell.length_a   1.000
_cell.length_b   1.000
_cell.length_c   1.000
_cell.angle_alpha   90.00
_cell.angle_beta   90.00
_cell.angle_gamma   90.00
#
_symmetry.space_group_name_H-M   'P 1'
#
loop_
_entity.id
_entity.type
_entity.pdbx_description
1 polymer ?
#
loop_
_entity_poly.entity_id
_entity_poly.type
_entity_poly.pdbx_seq_one_letter_code
_entity_poly.pdbx_strand_id
1 'polypeptide(L)'
;SQELGRLQVVDITHSTEPFDILADPRVADIQLESVEVKAGSIIWHDGFTIHRAHANQTAQTRRVFTVVYLAAGYPRANSWPVFPLDRAGVAVGALMQGEGMPVVWPPPEDLPVAPSRRGQDQGPQHD
;
A
#
# COMPACT_ATOMS: atom_id res chain seq x y z
N SER A 1 15.59 17.43 14.77
CA SER A 1 14.87 16.53 13.87
C SER A 1 15.88 15.91 12.93
N GLN A 2 16.08 14.58 12.98
CA GLN A 2 16.93 13.92 11.99
C GLN A 2 16.05 13.57 10.78
N GLU A 3 16.30 14.22 9.65
CA GLU A 3 15.81 13.76 8.36
C GLU A 3 16.50 12.43 8.06
N LEU A 4 15.80 11.32 8.31
CA LEU A 4 16.09 10.08 7.60
C LEU A 4 15.84 10.40 6.12
N GLY A 5 16.92 10.52 5.34
CA GLY A 5 16.83 10.70 3.90
C GLY A 5 15.93 9.65 3.25
N ARG A 6 15.49 9.91 2.01
CA ARG A 6 14.54 9.08 1.27
C ARG A 6 14.82 7.59 1.49
N LEU A 7 13.84 6.84 2.03
CA LEU A 7 13.94 5.39 2.12
C LEU A 7 14.23 4.84 0.72
N GLN A 8 15.28 4.02 0.62
CA GLN A 8 15.57 3.32 -0.63
C GLN A 8 14.45 2.32 -0.86
N VAL A 9 13.68 2.52 -1.92
CA VAL A 9 12.67 1.57 -2.36
C VAL A 9 13.39 0.30 -2.80
N VAL A 10 13.15 -0.80 -2.07
CA VAL A 10 13.62 -2.13 -2.47
C VAL A 10 12.50 -2.76 -3.27
N ASP A 11 12.80 -3.04 -4.54
CA ASP A 11 11.87 -3.72 -5.41
C ASP A 11 11.85 -5.22 -5.06
N ILE A 12 10.78 -5.68 -4.42
CA ILE A 12 10.58 -7.11 -4.10
C ILE A 12 10.22 -7.95 -5.33
N THR A 13 10.03 -7.32 -6.49
CA THR A 13 9.62 -7.95 -7.77
C THR A 13 10.74 -8.01 -8.81
N HIS A 14 11.88 -7.34 -8.58
CA HIS A 14 13.05 -7.39 -9.48
C HIS A 14 14.36 -7.75 -8.75
N SER A 15 15.31 -8.21 -9.57
CA SER A 15 16.52 -8.97 -9.26
C SER A 15 17.59 -8.23 -8.45
N THR A 16 17.30 -7.88 -7.20
CA THR A 16 18.32 -7.46 -6.23
C THR A 16 18.24 -8.32 -4.98
N GLU A 17 19.39 -8.58 -4.34
CA GLU A 17 19.38 -9.18 -3.01
C GLU A 17 18.54 -8.27 -2.09
N PRO A 18 17.53 -8.83 -1.38
CA PRO A 18 16.72 -8.03 -0.48
C PRO A 18 17.59 -7.35 0.56
N PHE A 19 17.50 -6.02 0.63
CA PHE A 19 18.16 -5.27 1.70
C PHE A 19 17.49 -5.62 3.04
N ASP A 20 18.26 -6.17 3.98
CA ASP A 20 17.78 -6.46 5.33
C ASP A 20 17.70 -5.17 6.14
N ILE A 21 16.60 -4.44 5.98
CA ILE A 21 16.34 -3.19 6.70
C ILE A 21 16.33 -3.37 8.21
N LEU A 22 16.05 -4.58 8.72
CA LEU A 22 16.03 -4.84 10.17
C LEU A 22 17.45 -4.98 10.75
N ALA A 23 18.45 -5.26 9.91
CA ALA A 23 19.85 -5.25 10.30
C ALA A 23 20.50 -3.85 10.21
N ASP A 24 19.80 -2.85 9.67
CA ASP A 24 20.33 -1.50 9.55
C ASP A 24 20.54 -0.86 10.94
N PRO A 25 21.75 -0.40 11.30
CA PRO A 25 22.04 0.17 12.61
C PRO A 25 21.13 1.33 13.04
N ARG A 26 20.46 2.00 12.09
CA ARG A 26 19.52 3.09 12.38
C ARG A 26 18.19 2.61 12.95
N VAL A 27 17.84 1.33 12.75
CA VAL A 27 16.56 0.75 13.20
C VAL A 27 16.71 -0.59 13.92
N ALA A 28 17.91 -1.19 13.94
CA ALA A 28 18.16 -2.50 14.55
C ALA A 28 17.79 -2.58 16.04
N ASP A 29 17.92 -1.47 16.77
CA ASP A 29 17.57 -1.38 18.19
C ASP A 29 16.09 -1.03 18.44
N ILE A 30 15.31 -0.77 17.39
CA ILE A 30 13.88 -0.47 17.51
C ILE A 30 13.10 -1.77 17.67
N GLN A 31 12.39 -1.90 18.80
CA GLN A 31 11.49 -3.03 19.02
C GLN A 31 10.30 -2.94 18.04
N LEU A 32 10.06 -4.02 17.30
CA LEU A 32 8.88 -4.13 16.45
C LEU A 32 7.65 -4.43 17.30
N GLU A 33 6.64 -3.59 17.17
CA GLU A 33 5.35 -3.80 17.80
C GLU A 33 4.46 -4.72 16.96
N SER A 34 3.96 -5.78 17.60
CA SER A 34 3.01 -6.70 16.98
C SER A 34 1.58 -6.25 17.26
N VAL A 35 0.78 -6.09 16.20
CA VAL A 35 -0.62 -5.66 16.31
C VAL A 35 -1.53 -6.80 15.84
N GLU A 36 -2.20 -7.46 16.80
CA GLU A 36 -3.25 -8.44 16.51
C GLU A 36 -4.60 -7.76 16.32
N VAL A 37 -5.35 -8.20 15.30
CA VAL A 37 -6.62 -7.58 14.93
C VAL A 37 -7.72 -8.61 14.71
N LYS A 38 -8.94 -8.22 15.06
CA LYS A 38 -10.16 -8.96 14.72
C LYS A 38 -10.65 -8.58 13.33
N ALA A 39 -11.42 -9.45 12.69
CA ALA A 39 -12.10 -9.13 11.43
C ALA A 39 -12.91 -7.83 11.56
N GLY A 40 -12.77 -6.94 10.58
CA GLY A 40 -13.39 -5.61 10.59
C GLY A 40 -12.55 -4.50 11.22
N SER A 41 -11.41 -4.82 11.84
CA SER A 41 -10.47 -3.79 12.31
C SER A 41 -9.71 -3.15 11.15
N ILE A 42 -9.25 -1.91 11.35
CA ILE A 42 -8.44 -1.15 10.38
C ILE A 42 -7.12 -0.78 11.04
N ILE A 43 -6.02 -0.99 10.32
CA ILE A 43 -4.68 -0.52 10.71
C ILE A 43 -4.27 0.56 9.71
N TRP A 44 -3.81 1.70 10.23
CA TRP A 44 -3.24 2.79 9.45
C TRP A 44 -1.72 2.78 9.61
N HIS A 45 -1.00 2.99 8.51
CA HIS A 45 0.44 3.24 8.54
C HIS A 45 0.81 4.32 7.52
N ASP A 46 1.84 5.09 7.84
CA ASP A 46 2.42 6.06 6.92
C ASP A 46 3.26 5.35 5.84
N GLY A 47 3.39 5.96 4.64
CA GLY A 47 4.14 5.40 3.52
C GLY A 47 5.63 5.11 3.81
N PHE A 48 6.20 5.68 4.87
CA PHE A 48 7.57 5.42 5.34
C PHE A 48 7.64 4.50 6.57
N THR A 49 6.52 3.94 7.05
CA THR A 49 6.52 3.03 8.20
C THR A 49 7.14 1.69 7.81
N ILE A 50 8.24 1.29 8.47
CA ILE A 50 8.79 -0.07 8.36
C ILE A 50 7.79 -1.03 9.01
N HIS A 51 7.28 -2.00 8.25
CA HIS A 51 6.34 -2.98 8.75
C HIS A 51 6.59 -4.36 8.13
N ARG A 52 6.17 -5.40 8.84
CA ARG A 52 6.23 -6.78 8.39
C ARG A 52 4.96 -7.53 8.74
N ALA A 53 4.70 -8.61 8.01
CA ALA A 53 3.63 -9.54 8.34
C ALA A 53 4.22 -10.91 8.71
N HIS A 54 3.71 -11.53 9.78
CA HIS A 54 4.08 -12.89 10.13
C HIS A 54 3.58 -13.89 9.07
N ALA A 55 4.31 -15.00 8.91
CA ALA A 55 3.87 -16.15 8.14
C ALA A 55 2.55 -16.70 8.70
N ASN A 56 1.64 -17.12 7.82
CA ASN A 56 0.42 -17.80 8.23
C ASN A 56 0.74 -19.27 8.53
N GLN A 57 0.68 -19.65 9.81
CA GLN A 57 0.95 -21.02 10.27
C GLN A 57 -0.34 -21.83 10.48
N THR A 58 -1.48 -21.35 9.99
CA THR A 58 -2.79 -22.00 10.14
C THR A 58 -3.30 -22.53 8.80
N ALA A 59 -4.27 -23.45 8.83
CA ALA A 59 -4.95 -23.94 7.64
C ALA A 59 -6.00 -22.95 7.08
N GLN A 60 -6.19 -21.78 7.71
CA GLN A 60 -7.19 -20.80 7.31
C GLN A 60 -6.55 -19.65 6.54
N THR A 61 -7.16 -19.21 5.45
CA THR A 61 -6.68 -18.05 4.67
C THR A 61 -6.81 -16.75 5.46
N ARG A 62 -5.69 -16.03 5.65
CA ARG A 62 -5.68 -14.66 6.20
C ARG A 62 -6.02 -13.66 5.09
N ARG A 63 -7.29 -13.22 5.03
CA ARG A 63 -7.76 -12.21 4.06
C ARG A 63 -7.60 -10.79 4.62
N VAL A 64 -7.03 -9.90 3.81
CA VAL A 64 -6.90 -8.46 4.09
C VAL A 64 -7.20 -7.66 2.84
N PHE A 65 -7.62 -6.41 3.03
CA PHE A 65 -7.78 -5.45 1.94
C PHE A 65 -6.92 -4.23 2.26
N THR A 66 -6.09 -3.80 1.30
CA THR A 66 -5.19 -2.66 1.46
C THR A 66 -5.70 -1.51 0.61
N VAL A 67 -5.85 -0.34 1.22
CA VAL A 67 -6.16 0.92 0.54
C VAL A 67 -5.01 1.88 0.78
N VAL A 68 -4.50 2.47 -0.29
CA VAL A 68 -3.46 3.51 -0.22
C VAL A 68 -4.11 4.85 -0.57
N TYR A 69 -3.98 5.81 0.34
CA TYR A 69 -4.40 7.19 0.12
C TYR A 69 -3.18 8.05 -0.20
N LEU A 70 -3.33 8.94 -1.17
CA LEU A 70 -2.36 9.98 -1.48
C LEU A 70 -3.04 11.34 -1.50
N ALA A 71 -2.31 12.37 -1.09
CA ALA A 71 -2.77 13.74 -1.22
C ALA A 71 -2.89 14.14 -2.69
N ALA A 72 -3.87 14.98 -3.00
CA ALA A 72 -4.03 15.55 -4.33
C ALA A 72 -2.86 16.50 -4.66
N GLY A 73 -2.64 16.75 -5.96
CA GLY A 73 -1.66 17.74 -6.43
C GLY A 73 -0.23 17.22 -6.60
N TYR A 74 0.03 15.94 -6.36
CA TYR A 74 1.35 15.36 -6.58
C TYR A 74 1.55 14.87 -8.02
N PRO A 75 2.69 15.20 -8.67
CA PRO A 75 3.01 14.69 -9.99
C PRO A 75 3.51 13.24 -9.95
N ARG A 76 3.28 12.48 -11.02
CA ARG A 76 3.85 11.15 -11.22
C ARG A 76 5.37 11.26 -11.28
N ALA A 77 6.06 10.68 -10.32
CA ALA A 77 7.50 10.88 -10.16
C ALA A 77 8.36 10.11 -11.19
N ASN A 78 7.93 8.91 -11.61
CA ASN A 78 8.69 8.05 -12.51
C ASN A 78 7.76 7.16 -13.34
N SER A 79 8.35 6.41 -14.28
CA SER A 79 7.65 5.52 -15.21
C SER A 79 7.44 4.10 -14.66
N TRP A 80 7.53 3.89 -13.34
CA TRP A 80 7.27 2.58 -12.77
C TRP A 80 5.79 2.17 -12.98
N PRO A 81 5.50 0.87 -13.11
CA PRO A 81 4.14 0.39 -13.31
C PRO A 81 3.23 0.79 -12.15
N VAL A 82 2.14 1.49 -12.48
CA VAL A 82 1.08 1.88 -11.55
C VAL A 82 -0.24 1.76 -12.30
N PHE A 83 -0.91 0.61 -12.16
CA PHE A 83 -2.07 0.24 -12.97
C PHE A 83 -3.14 1.35 -13.12
N PRO A 84 -3.57 2.08 -12.06
CA PRO A 84 -4.53 3.16 -12.21
C PRO A 84 -4.04 4.30 -13.11
N LEU A 85 -2.76 4.69 -12.97
CA LEU A 85 -2.16 5.77 -13.74
C LEU A 85 -1.86 5.34 -15.18
N ASP A 86 -1.41 4.11 -15.37
CA ASP A 86 -1.11 3.55 -16.69
C ASP A 86 -2.38 3.39 -17.53
N ARG A 87 -3.47 2.90 -16.92
CA ARG A 87 -4.79 2.80 -17.57
C ARG A 87 -5.30 4.18 -18.02
N ALA A 88 -5.06 5.21 -17.22
CA ALA A 88 -5.48 6.58 -17.52
C ALA A 88 -4.49 7.34 -18.43
N GLY A 89 -3.36 6.72 -18.82
CA GLY A 89 -2.35 7.37 -19.67
C GLY A 89 -1.62 8.54 -19.00
N VAL A 90 -1.51 8.55 -17.67
CA VAL A 90 -0.89 9.66 -16.93
C VAL A 90 0.63 9.64 -17.13
N ALA A 91 1.16 10.64 -17.81
CA ALA A 91 2.59 10.78 -18.08
C ALA A 91 3.41 11.10 -16.81
N VAL A 92 4.71 10.82 -16.84
CA VAL A 92 5.66 11.30 -15.81
C VAL A 92 5.64 12.82 -15.78
N GLY A 93 5.61 13.40 -14.58
CA GLY A 93 5.50 14.84 -14.35
C GLY A 93 4.06 15.37 -14.40
N ALA A 94 3.10 14.64 -14.96
CA ALA A 94 1.69 15.01 -14.90
C ALA A 94 1.10 14.71 -13.52
N LEU A 95 0.03 15.42 -13.16
CA LEU A 95 -0.69 15.18 -11.90
C LEU A 95 -1.25 13.75 -11.85
N MET A 96 -1.11 13.10 -10.69
CA MET A 96 -1.70 11.79 -10.45
C MET A 96 -3.20 11.92 -10.22
N GLN A 97 -3.97 11.82 -11.30
CA GLN A 97 -5.43 11.96 -11.31
C GLN A 97 -6.06 11.09 -12.41
N GLY A 98 -7.38 10.90 -12.35
CA GLY A 98 -8.15 10.16 -13.35
C GLY A 98 -9.17 9.21 -12.73
N GLU A 99 -9.91 8.48 -13.56
CA GLU A 99 -10.98 7.57 -13.14
C GLU A 99 -10.51 6.52 -12.12
N GLY A 100 -9.27 6.05 -12.24
CA GLY A 100 -8.66 5.09 -11.30
C GLY A 100 -8.19 5.70 -9.97
N MET A 101 -8.29 7.02 -9.79
CA MET A 101 -7.79 7.77 -8.63
C MET A 101 -8.92 8.66 -8.06
N PRO A 102 -9.98 8.06 -7.47
CA PRO A 102 -11.12 8.82 -6.98
C PRO A 102 -10.72 9.73 -5.81
N VAL A 103 -11.30 10.93 -5.79
CA VAL A 103 -11.17 11.87 -4.67
C VAL A 103 -12.07 11.41 -3.53
N VAL A 104 -11.47 11.20 -2.35
CA VAL A 104 -12.19 10.81 -1.13
C VAL A 104 -12.28 11.93 -0.10
N TRP A 105 -11.50 12.99 -0.28
CA TRP A 105 -11.48 14.16 0.59
C TRP A 105 -11.29 15.47 -0.21
N PRO A 106 -12.16 16.48 -0.03
CA PRO A 106 -13.41 16.41 0.73
C PRO A 106 -14.32 15.29 0.20
N PRO A 107 -15.17 14.69 1.06
CA PRO A 107 -16.00 13.59 0.63
C PRO A 107 -16.91 14.07 -0.51
N PRO A 108 -17.08 13.25 -1.57
CA PRO A 108 -18.03 13.59 -2.61
C PRO A 108 -19.44 13.69 -2.03
N GLU A 109 -20.27 14.57 -2.59
CA GLU A 109 -21.67 14.73 -2.16
C GLU A 109 -22.45 13.40 -2.27
N ASP A 110 -22.21 12.67 -3.37
CA ASP A 110 -22.80 11.37 -3.62
C ASP A 110 -21.77 10.25 -3.41
N LEU A 111 -21.96 9.45 -2.37
CA LEU A 111 -21.19 8.23 -2.16
C LEU A 111 -21.70 7.11 -3.08
N PRO A 112 -20.80 6.29 -3.66
CA PRO A 112 -21.24 5.15 -4.45
C PRO A 112 -21.99 4.14 -3.58
N VAL A 113 -23.02 3.53 -4.16
CA VAL A 113 -23.73 2.42 -3.50
C VAL A 113 -22.74 1.27 -3.31
N ALA A 114 -22.66 0.77 -2.06
CA ALA A 114 -21.80 -0.36 -1.75
C ALA A 114 -22.11 -1.56 -2.68
N PRO A 115 -21.10 -2.20 -3.29
CA PRO A 115 -21.33 -3.34 -4.17
C PRO A 115 -22.11 -4.44 -3.45
N SER A 116 -23.15 -4.97 -4.10
CA SER A 116 -23.94 -6.09 -3.57
C SER A 116 -23.16 -7.41 -3.54
N ARG A 117 -22.15 -7.54 -4.41
CA ARG A 117 -21.21 -8.66 -4.46
C ARG A 117 -20.02 -8.39 -3.54
N ARG A 118 -19.91 -9.15 -2.46
CA ARG A 118 -18.69 -9.22 -1.65
C ARG A 118 -17.72 -10.16 -2.36
N GLY A 119 -16.47 -9.74 -2.55
CA GLY A 119 -15.45 -10.42 -3.38
C GLY A 119 -14.94 -11.76 -2.82
N GLN A 120 -15.83 -12.67 -2.46
CA GLN A 120 -15.52 -13.93 -1.79
C GLN A 120 -15.03 -15.04 -2.72
N ASP A 121 -15.22 -14.96 -4.05
CA ASP A 121 -15.06 -16.15 -4.92
C ASP A 121 -14.22 -15.93 -6.21
N GLN A 122 -13.62 -14.76 -6.43
CA GLN A 122 -13.03 -14.38 -7.74
C GLN A 122 -11.62 -13.79 -7.64
N GLY A 123 -11.00 -13.82 -6.47
CA GLY A 123 -9.61 -13.35 -6.30
C GLY A 123 -8.60 -14.44 -6.63
N PRO A 124 -7.34 -14.09 -6.96
CA PRO A 124 -6.24 -15.05 -7.22
C PRO A 124 -5.83 -15.88 -5.98
N GLN A 125 -6.65 -15.86 -4.93
CA GLN A 125 -6.46 -16.56 -3.66
C GLN A 125 -7.29 -17.86 -3.59
N HIS A 126 -8.00 -18.20 -4.68
CA HIS A 126 -8.92 -19.34 -4.77
C HIS A 126 -8.42 -20.50 -5.65
N ASP A 127 -7.18 -20.44 -6.13
CA ASP A 127 -6.48 -21.55 -6.79
C ASP A 127 -5.47 -22.19 -5.83
#